data_AF-A0A0C6FXA3-F1
#
_entry.id   AF-A0A0C6FXA3-F1
#
_cell.length_a   1.000
_cell.length_b   1.000
_cell.length_c   1.000
_cell.angle_alpha   90.00
_cell.angle_beta   90.00
_cell.angle_gamma   90.00
#
_symmetry.space_group_name_H-M   'P 1'
#
loop_
_entity.id
_entity.type
_entity.pdbx_description
1 polymer ?
#
loop_
_entity_poly.entity_id
_entity_poly.type
_entity_poly.pdbx_seq_one_letter_code
_entity_poly.pdbx_strand_id
1 'polypeptide(L)'
;MAMSIHTNADLRRLAARIRRDFFAYMSTSKWRRQFGVLLALVLLFSGPARAAPSPVAGLPLPGCAEGRAAALFDAALVTAFETRYPRALVGEASVEGLDLDPGQVENAAAYLACVAGLTGLDVFVAEQGLALLVSRRHGRAALAALDRIARGTGPEARGACDYARQIRAYLRGPGQ
;
A
#
# COMPACT_ATOMS: atom_id res chain seq x y z
N MET A 1 -43.73 1.02 13.66
CA MET A 1 -43.15 1.47 12.37
C MET A 1 -41.69 1.04 12.35
N ALA A 2 -41.38 -0.08 11.67
CA ALA A 2 -40.01 -0.57 11.55
C ALA A 2 -39.40 0.00 10.26
N MET A 3 -38.39 0.84 10.41
CA MET A 3 -37.66 1.47 9.30
C MET A 3 -36.56 0.51 8.85
N SER A 4 -36.62 0.10 7.58
CA SER A 4 -35.74 -0.89 6.96
C SER A 4 -34.29 -0.38 6.87
N ILE A 5 -33.36 -1.09 7.49
CA ILE A 5 -31.92 -0.84 7.41
C ILE A 5 -31.41 -1.51 6.13
N HIS A 6 -30.98 -0.71 5.14
CA HIS A 6 -30.29 -1.20 3.96
C HIS A 6 -29.05 -2.02 4.37
N THR A 7 -29.04 -3.29 3.98
CA THR A 7 -28.00 -4.25 4.35
C THR A 7 -26.73 -4.03 3.52
N ASN A 8 -25.57 -4.34 4.12
CA ASN A 8 -24.20 -4.22 3.58
C ASN A 8 -24.01 -4.78 2.15
N ALA A 9 -24.91 -5.68 1.72
CA ALA A 9 -24.94 -6.25 0.37
C ALA A 9 -25.30 -5.24 -0.74
N ASP A 10 -26.14 -4.24 -0.47
CA ASP A 10 -26.54 -3.24 -1.48
C ASP A 10 -25.40 -2.26 -1.79
N LEU A 11 -24.61 -1.88 -0.79
CA LEU A 11 -23.45 -1.02 -0.96
C LEU A 11 -22.37 -1.68 -1.84
N ARG A 12 -22.17 -3.00 -1.69
CA ARG A 12 -21.21 -3.76 -2.51
C ARG A 12 -21.64 -3.85 -3.97
N ARG A 13 -22.95 -3.98 -4.24
CA ARG A 13 -23.49 -3.99 -5.62
C ARG A 13 -23.40 -2.61 -6.27
N LEU A 14 -23.58 -1.53 -5.50
CA LEU A 14 -23.44 -0.16 -6.00
C LEU A 14 -21.98 0.14 -6.39
N ALA A 15 -21.01 -0.25 -5.55
CA ALA A 15 -19.59 -0.07 -5.81
C ALA A 15 -19.10 -0.85 -7.06
N ALA A 16 -19.67 -2.03 -7.31
CA ALA A 16 -19.34 -2.84 -8.48
C ALA A 16 -19.84 -2.25 -9.81
N ARG A 17 -20.96 -1.49 -9.81
CA ARG A 17 -21.45 -0.79 -11.02
C ARG A 17 -20.57 0.41 -11.38
N ILE A 18 -20.24 1.24 -10.38
CA ILE A 18 -19.43 2.46 -10.59
C ILE A 18 -18.04 2.12 -11.17
N ARG A 19 -17.43 1.00 -10.74
CA ARG A 19 -16.13 0.54 -11.26
C ARG A 19 -16.16 0.14 -12.73
N ARG A 20 -17.30 -0.34 -13.24
CA ARG A 20 -17.44 -0.83 -14.63
C ARG A 20 -17.61 0.34 -15.61
N ASP A 21 -18.35 1.37 -15.23
CA ASP A 21 -18.64 2.53 -16.09
C ASP A 21 -17.40 3.44 -16.25
N PHE A 22 -16.54 3.52 -15.23
CA PHE A 22 -15.30 4.30 -15.29
C PHE A 22 -14.27 3.72 -16.29
N PHE A 23 -14.25 2.40 -16.47
CA PHE A 23 -13.32 1.73 -17.38
C PHE A 23 -13.74 1.90 -18.86
N ALA A 24 -15.05 2.00 -19.13
CA ALA A 24 -15.58 2.28 -20.46
C ALA A 24 -15.32 3.73 -20.89
N TYR A 25 -15.33 4.68 -19.94
CA TYR A 25 -15.03 6.09 -20.21
C TYR A 25 -13.53 6.32 -20.54
N MET A 26 -12.62 5.58 -19.89
CA MET A 26 -11.17 5.72 -20.11
C MET A 26 -10.66 5.17 -21.45
N SER A 27 -11.33 4.17 -22.05
CA SER A 27 -10.84 3.53 -23.30
C SER A 27 -11.11 4.32 -24.59
N THR A 28 -11.87 5.42 -24.51
CA THR A 28 -12.30 6.21 -25.68
C THR A 28 -11.49 7.49 -25.91
N SER A 29 -10.52 7.80 -25.04
CA SER A 29 -9.76 9.05 -25.15
C SER A 29 -8.53 8.93 -26.07
N LYS A 30 -8.62 9.72 -27.15
CA LYS A 30 -7.74 10.09 -28.28
C LYS A 30 -6.19 10.21 -28.09
N TRP A 31 -5.57 9.60 -27.08
CA TRP A 31 -4.18 9.88 -26.66
C TRP A 31 -3.07 9.05 -27.34
N ARG A 32 -3.40 8.10 -28.21
CA ARG A 32 -2.40 7.16 -28.79
C ARG A 32 -1.48 7.73 -29.87
N ARG A 33 -1.75 8.91 -30.45
CA ARG A 33 -1.02 9.37 -31.65
C ARG A 33 0.16 10.32 -31.38
N GLN A 34 0.25 10.93 -30.20
CA GLN A 34 1.33 11.90 -29.91
C GLN A 34 2.62 11.29 -29.35
N PHE A 35 2.61 10.05 -28.86
CA PHE A 35 3.80 9.44 -28.22
C PHE A 35 4.65 8.55 -29.14
N GLY A 36 4.33 8.46 -30.44
CA GLY A 36 5.02 7.54 -31.37
C GLY A 36 6.41 7.99 -31.84
N VAL A 37 6.71 9.29 -31.81
CA VAL A 37 7.93 9.84 -32.43
C VAL A 37 9.13 9.86 -31.48
N LEU A 38 8.90 9.87 -30.16
CA LEU A 38 9.97 9.88 -29.16
C LEU A 38 10.60 8.50 -28.89
N LEU A 39 9.95 7.42 -29.33
CA LEU A 39 10.42 6.04 -29.04
C LEU A 39 11.54 5.57 -29.98
N ALA A 40 11.71 6.20 -31.15
CA ALA A 40 12.66 5.74 -32.16
C ALA A 40 14.11 6.18 -31.89
N LEU A 41 14.32 7.25 -31.10
CA LEU A 41 15.67 7.79 -30.87
C LEU A 41 16.43 7.09 -29.72
N VAL A 42 15.72 6.38 -28.83
CA VAL A 42 16.32 5.77 -27.63
C VAL A 42 16.86 4.35 -27.90
N LEU A 43 16.44 3.70 -28.98
CA LEU A 43 16.79 2.30 -29.26
C LEU A 43 18.22 2.08 -29.79
N LEU A 44 18.99 3.14 -30.04
CA LEU A 44 20.34 3.04 -30.62
C LEU A 44 21.49 3.07 -29.59
N PHE A 45 21.22 3.24 -28.29
CA PHE A 45 22.29 3.54 -27.30
C PHE A 45 22.36 2.65 -26.04
N SER A 46 21.62 1.54 -25.96
CA SER A 46 21.67 0.71 -24.74
C SER A 46 22.33 -0.64 -25.00
N GLY A 47 23.62 -0.72 -24.65
CA GLY A 47 24.28 -1.99 -24.35
C GLY A 47 23.58 -2.74 -23.22
N PRO A 48 24.03 -3.95 -22.84
CA PRO A 48 23.33 -4.80 -21.89
C PRO A 48 23.49 -4.26 -20.46
N ALA A 49 22.76 -3.19 -20.16
CA ALA A 49 22.51 -2.76 -18.80
C ALA A 49 21.61 -3.82 -18.16
N ARG A 50 22.10 -4.46 -17.08
CA ARG A 50 21.22 -5.15 -16.14
C ARG A 50 20.07 -4.21 -15.83
N ALA A 51 18.85 -4.61 -16.21
CA ALA A 51 17.66 -3.84 -15.94
C ALA A 51 17.57 -3.59 -14.43
N ALA A 52 17.70 -2.33 -14.03
CA ALA A 52 17.37 -1.92 -12.67
C ALA A 52 15.88 -2.23 -12.44
N PRO A 53 15.49 -2.66 -11.24
CA PRO A 53 14.07 -2.85 -10.93
C PRO A 53 13.32 -1.55 -11.22
N SER A 54 12.26 -1.64 -12.01
CA SER A 54 11.45 -0.48 -12.38
C SER A 54 10.86 0.16 -11.12
N PRO A 55 10.94 1.49 -10.96
CA PRO A 55 10.43 2.16 -9.77
C PRO A 55 8.92 1.94 -9.65
N VAL A 56 8.48 1.42 -8.51
CA VAL A 56 7.05 1.33 -8.18
C VAL A 56 6.57 2.74 -7.86
N ALA A 57 5.58 3.22 -8.62
CA ALA A 57 5.02 4.56 -8.43
C ALA A 57 4.54 4.76 -6.97
N GLY A 58 5.02 5.81 -6.32
CA GLY A 58 4.71 6.14 -4.93
C GLY A 58 5.70 5.63 -3.88
N LEU A 59 6.81 4.99 -4.29
CA LEU A 59 7.98 4.74 -3.44
C LEU A 59 9.13 5.71 -3.76
N PRO A 60 9.96 6.10 -2.78
CA PRO A 60 9.88 5.76 -1.35
C PRO A 60 8.78 6.54 -0.62
N LEU A 61 8.24 5.92 0.43
CA LEU A 61 7.27 6.52 1.35
C LEU A 61 7.97 7.42 2.37
N PRO A 62 7.27 8.46 2.87
CA PRO A 62 7.82 9.37 3.88
C PRO A 62 8.16 8.64 5.17
N GLY A 63 9.21 9.11 5.85
CA GLY A 63 9.61 8.58 7.15
C GLY A 63 8.60 8.90 8.24
N CYS A 64 8.72 8.24 9.40
CA CYS A 64 7.73 8.45 10.46
C CYS A 64 7.77 9.85 11.10
N ALA A 65 8.92 10.52 11.08
CA ALA A 65 9.02 11.91 11.49
C ALA A 65 8.15 12.84 10.62
N GLU A 66 8.17 12.63 9.30
CA GLU A 66 7.31 13.34 8.34
C GLU A 66 5.84 12.94 8.52
N GLY A 67 5.57 11.66 8.77
CA GLY A 67 4.24 11.15 9.09
C GLY A 67 3.63 11.80 10.33
N ARG A 68 4.42 11.97 11.40
CA ARG A 68 4.00 12.68 12.62
C ARG A 68 3.72 14.15 12.40
N ALA A 69 4.54 14.82 11.60
CA ALA A 69 4.30 16.22 11.25
C ALA A 69 2.96 16.39 10.51
N ALA A 70 2.56 15.41 9.69
CA ALA A 70 1.25 15.40 9.04
C ALA A 70 0.10 14.99 9.99
N ALA A 71 0.37 14.16 11.01
CA ALA A 71 -0.61 13.69 11.99
C ALA A 71 -1.08 14.77 12.98
N LEU A 72 -0.45 15.95 13.02
CA LEU A 72 -0.95 17.10 13.79
C LEU A 72 -2.36 17.56 13.35
N PHE A 73 -2.87 17.03 12.24
CA PHE A 73 -4.22 17.23 11.74
C PHE A 73 -4.93 15.86 11.64
N ASP A 74 -5.44 15.32 12.76
CA ASP A 74 -5.94 13.92 12.91
C ASP A 74 -6.78 13.38 11.74
N ALA A 75 -7.80 14.12 11.28
CA ALA A 75 -8.67 13.68 10.19
C ALA A 75 -7.94 13.52 8.83
N ALA A 76 -6.76 14.12 8.68
CA ALA A 76 -5.97 14.06 7.46
C ALA A 76 -5.09 12.80 7.38
N LEU A 77 -4.87 12.06 8.48
CA LEU A 77 -3.86 11.00 8.48
C LEU A 77 -4.25 9.79 7.64
N VAL A 78 -5.50 9.30 7.78
CA VAL A 78 -6.02 8.19 6.94
C VAL A 78 -6.13 8.64 5.48
N THR A 79 -6.60 9.85 5.22
CA THR A 79 -6.66 10.42 3.85
C THR A 79 -5.28 10.53 3.21
N ALA A 80 -4.27 10.96 3.97
CA ALA A 80 -2.89 11.05 3.52
C ALA A 80 -2.31 9.65 3.25
N PHE A 81 -2.66 8.66 4.07
CA PHE A 81 -2.32 7.27 3.84
C PHE A 81 -2.93 6.73 2.54
N GLU A 82 -4.23 6.94 2.30
CA GLU A 82 -4.90 6.53 1.04
C GLU A 82 -4.29 7.16 -0.21
N THR A 83 -3.78 8.38 -0.07
CA THR A 83 -3.14 9.13 -1.16
C THR A 83 -1.72 8.65 -1.44
N ARG A 84 -0.97 8.30 -0.40
CA ARG A 84 0.48 8.02 -0.49
C ARG A 84 0.79 6.55 -0.61
N TYR A 85 0.04 5.68 0.05
CA TYR A 85 0.30 4.25 0.04
C TYR A 85 0.02 3.69 -1.36
N PRO A 86 1.03 3.10 -2.04
CA PRO A 86 0.87 2.66 -3.42
C PRO A 86 -0.27 1.65 -3.56
N ARG A 87 -1.19 1.89 -4.49
CA ARG A 87 -2.30 0.96 -4.79
C ARG A 87 -1.81 -0.42 -5.23
N ALA A 88 -0.61 -0.50 -5.79
CA ALA A 88 0.04 -1.77 -6.12
C ALA A 88 0.37 -2.64 -4.89
N LEU A 89 0.52 -2.02 -3.70
CA LEU A 89 0.82 -2.71 -2.45
C LEU A 89 -0.44 -3.14 -1.66
N VAL A 90 -1.63 -2.87 -2.17
CA VAL A 90 -2.92 -3.20 -1.54
C VAL A 90 -3.47 -4.55 -2.01
N GLY A 91 -3.12 -4.98 -3.22
CA GLY A 91 -3.61 -6.23 -3.81
C GLY A 91 -2.57 -7.34 -3.73
N GLU A 92 -2.91 -8.49 -3.15
CA GLU A 92 -1.99 -9.63 -3.02
C GLU A 92 -1.39 -10.05 -4.37
N ALA A 93 -2.24 -10.26 -5.39
CA ALA A 93 -1.79 -10.61 -6.74
C ALA A 93 -0.88 -9.54 -7.37
N SER A 94 -1.13 -8.26 -7.06
CA SER A 94 -0.28 -7.16 -7.54
C SER A 94 1.09 -7.22 -6.89
N VAL A 95 1.15 -7.35 -5.55
CA VAL A 95 2.39 -7.40 -4.77
C VAL A 95 3.29 -8.54 -5.21
N GLU A 96 2.74 -9.74 -5.45
CA GLU A 96 3.53 -10.89 -5.92
C GLU A 96 4.25 -10.62 -7.24
N GLY A 97 3.64 -9.85 -8.13
CA GLY A 97 4.21 -9.47 -9.42
C GLY A 97 5.24 -8.34 -9.35
N LEU A 98 5.37 -7.64 -8.22
CA LEU A 98 6.31 -6.52 -8.08
C LEU A 98 7.72 -7.02 -7.81
N ASP A 99 8.68 -6.37 -8.45
CA ASP A 99 10.11 -6.55 -8.18
C ASP A 99 10.58 -5.53 -7.14
N LEU A 100 10.15 -5.72 -5.89
CA LEU A 100 10.55 -4.86 -4.78
C LEU A 100 11.93 -5.26 -4.27
N ASP A 101 12.83 -4.29 -4.15
CA ASP A 101 14.10 -4.49 -3.47
C ASP A 101 13.93 -4.49 -1.93
N PRO A 102 14.90 -5.03 -1.16
CA PRO A 102 14.78 -5.10 0.30
C PRO A 102 14.55 -3.75 0.99
N GLY A 103 15.15 -2.67 0.47
CA GLY A 103 14.98 -1.32 1.01
C GLY A 103 13.57 -0.76 0.79
N GLN A 104 12.96 -1.07 -0.36
CA GLN A 104 11.56 -0.73 -0.64
C GLN A 104 10.59 -1.45 0.28
N VAL A 105 10.81 -2.75 0.51
CA VAL A 105 9.98 -3.55 1.44
C VAL A 105 10.11 -3.01 2.87
N GLU A 106 11.33 -2.70 3.30
CA GLU A 106 11.60 -2.14 4.63
C GLU A 106 10.98 -0.74 4.81
N ASN A 107 11.09 0.13 3.80
CA ASN A 107 10.45 1.45 3.80
C ASN A 107 8.91 1.36 3.90
N ALA A 108 8.28 0.47 3.13
CA ALA A 108 6.83 0.27 3.19
C ALA A 108 6.37 -0.29 4.54
N ALA A 109 7.09 -1.27 5.10
CA ALA A 109 6.80 -1.83 6.42
C ALA A 109 6.94 -0.77 7.53
N ALA A 110 7.99 0.07 7.47
CA ALA A 110 8.20 1.16 8.42
C ALA A 110 7.09 2.21 8.35
N TYR A 111 6.66 2.57 7.13
CA TYR A 111 5.55 3.50 6.93
C TYR A 111 4.24 2.95 7.50
N LEU A 112 3.91 1.69 7.25
CA LEU A 112 2.71 1.03 7.81
C LEU A 112 2.73 1.03 9.34
N ALA A 113 3.84 0.63 9.96
CA ALA A 113 3.99 0.65 11.41
C ALA A 113 3.82 2.04 12.01
N CYS A 114 4.36 3.06 11.34
CA CYS A 114 4.22 4.45 11.76
C CYS A 114 2.76 4.90 11.71
N VAL A 115 2.11 4.76 10.55
CA VAL A 115 0.73 5.21 10.37
C VAL A 115 -0.20 4.45 11.31
N ALA A 116 -0.05 3.13 11.44
CA ALA A 116 -0.83 2.34 12.39
C ALA A 116 -0.63 2.81 13.83
N GLY A 117 0.61 3.12 14.25
CA GLY A 117 0.86 3.67 15.58
C GLY A 117 0.20 5.03 15.80
N LEU A 118 0.17 5.88 14.78
CA LEU A 118 -0.42 7.22 14.86
C LEU A 118 -1.94 7.23 14.76
N THR A 119 -2.55 6.27 14.06
CA THR A 119 -4.01 6.14 13.95
C THR A 119 -4.62 5.31 15.08
N GLY A 120 -3.84 4.88 16.08
CA GLY A 120 -4.34 4.02 17.15
C GLY A 120 -4.71 2.60 16.65
N LEU A 121 -3.94 2.07 15.70
CA LEU A 121 -4.08 0.75 15.09
C LEU A 121 -5.35 0.59 14.24
N ASP A 122 -5.66 1.63 13.46
CA ASP A 122 -6.80 1.62 12.55
C ASP A 122 -6.83 0.36 11.65
N VAL A 123 -7.99 -0.31 11.64
CA VAL A 123 -8.23 -1.55 10.91
C VAL A 123 -7.98 -1.38 9.41
N PHE A 124 -8.32 -0.23 8.83
CA PHE A 124 -8.10 0.04 7.42
C PHE A 124 -6.60 -0.01 7.07
N VAL A 125 -5.74 0.57 7.89
CA VAL A 125 -4.28 0.56 7.69
C VAL A 125 -3.75 -0.88 7.76
N ALA A 126 -4.25 -1.67 8.71
CA ALA A 126 -3.90 -3.08 8.81
C ALA A 126 -4.32 -3.86 7.55
N GLU A 127 -5.56 -3.70 7.09
CA GLU A 127 -6.08 -4.38 5.90
C GLU A 127 -5.30 -4.01 4.62
N GLN A 128 -4.96 -2.74 4.42
CA GLN A 128 -4.17 -2.31 3.26
C GLN A 128 -2.73 -2.87 3.30
N GLY A 129 -2.16 -3.03 4.50
CA GLY A 129 -0.81 -3.57 4.70
C GLY A 129 -0.72 -5.11 4.57
N LEU A 130 -1.83 -5.82 4.74
CA LEU A 130 -1.84 -7.29 4.72
C LEU A 130 -1.29 -7.86 3.43
N ALA A 131 -1.63 -7.30 2.26
CA ALA A 131 -1.16 -7.80 0.98
C ALA A 131 0.38 -7.86 0.88
N LEU A 132 1.09 -6.87 1.43
CA LEU A 132 2.55 -6.89 1.52
C LEU A 132 3.04 -7.95 2.52
N LEU A 133 2.40 -8.04 3.68
CA LEU A 133 2.84 -8.85 4.81
C LEU A 133 2.57 -10.35 4.63
N VAL A 134 1.53 -10.71 3.88
CA VAL A 134 1.21 -12.11 3.52
C VAL A 134 1.85 -12.56 2.22
N SER A 135 2.50 -11.64 1.51
CA SER A 135 3.14 -11.95 0.24
C SER A 135 4.16 -13.10 0.39
N ARG A 136 4.10 -14.07 -0.51
CA ARG A 136 5.06 -15.19 -0.57
C ARG A 136 6.45 -14.68 -0.91
N ARG A 137 6.53 -13.70 -1.82
CA ARG A 137 7.79 -13.12 -2.26
C ARG A 137 8.38 -12.14 -1.23
N HIS A 138 7.54 -11.25 -0.70
CA HIS A 138 8.02 -10.08 0.08
C HIS A 138 7.68 -10.12 1.57
N GLY A 139 6.68 -10.91 1.97
CA GLY A 139 6.11 -10.88 3.31
C GLY A 139 7.09 -11.24 4.42
N ARG A 140 7.97 -12.21 4.19
CA ARG A 140 9.01 -12.58 5.17
C ARG A 140 9.97 -11.40 5.45
N ALA A 141 10.36 -10.68 4.42
CA ALA A 141 11.23 -9.50 4.57
C ALA A 141 10.49 -8.34 5.25
N ALA A 142 9.22 -8.12 4.90
CA ALA A 142 8.38 -7.11 5.51
C ALA A 142 8.15 -7.36 7.02
N LEU A 143 7.83 -8.60 7.41
CA LEU A 143 7.67 -9.00 8.81
C LEU A 143 9.00 -8.89 9.58
N ALA A 144 10.12 -9.28 8.97
CA ALA A 144 11.44 -9.12 9.58
C ALA A 144 11.83 -7.64 9.77
N ALA A 145 11.43 -6.76 8.86
CA ALA A 145 11.58 -5.31 9.01
C ALA A 145 10.74 -4.79 10.18
N LEU A 146 9.46 -5.15 10.27
CA LEU A 146 8.60 -4.79 11.41
C LEU A 146 9.20 -5.24 12.74
N ASP A 147 9.70 -6.47 12.82
CA ASP A 147 10.32 -7.00 14.03
C ASP A 147 11.61 -6.29 14.42
N ARG A 148 12.41 -5.85 13.44
CA ARG A 148 13.60 -5.02 13.72
C ARG A 148 13.20 -3.67 14.29
N ILE A 149 12.20 -3.01 13.70
CA ILE A 149 11.70 -1.70 14.16
C ILE A 149 11.10 -1.83 15.57
N ALA A 150 10.32 -2.88 15.81
CA ALA A 150 9.68 -3.15 17.11
C ALA A 150 10.69 -3.38 18.25
N ARG A 151 11.90 -3.88 17.93
CA ARG A 151 13.00 -4.04 18.90
C ARG A 151 13.86 -2.78 19.06
N GLY A 152 13.65 -1.75 18.23
CA GLY A 152 14.39 -0.49 18.31
C GLY A 152 14.01 0.33 19.54
N THR A 153 14.72 1.44 19.73
CA THR A 153 14.47 2.43 20.79
C THR A 153 13.80 3.71 20.26
N GLY A 154 13.52 3.76 18.95
CA GLY A 154 12.87 4.89 18.32
C GLY A 154 11.40 5.05 18.75
N PRO A 155 10.84 6.25 18.61
CA PRO A 155 9.43 6.52 18.96
C PRO A 155 8.42 5.68 18.14
N GLU A 156 8.85 5.06 17.05
CA GLU A 156 8.08 4.13 16.22
C GLU A 156 8.04 2.71 16.78
N ALA A 157 8.97 2.35 17.67
CA ALA A 157 9.16 0.96 18.11
C ALA A 157 7.91 0.40 18.78
N ARG A 158 7.22 1.21 19.61
CA ARG A 158 5.97 0.79 20.26
C ARG A 158 4.85 0.55 19.25
N GLY A 159 4.64 1.50 18.32
CA GLY A 159 3.66 1.36 17.25
C GLY A 159 3.93 0.14 16.36
N ALA A 160 5.20 -0.11 16.02
CA ALA A 160 5.61 -1.29 15.27
C ALA A 160 5.35 -2.60 16.05
N CYS A 161 5.61 -2.62 17.35
CA CYS A 161 5.35 -3.78 18.21
C CYS A 161 3.84 -4.11 18.26
N ASP A 162 3.01 -3.10 18.49
CA ASP A 162 1.56 -3.27 18.56
C ASP A 162 0.96 -3.61 17.19
N TYR A 163 1.43 -2.99 16.12
CA TYR A 163 1.03 -3.33 14.75
C TYR A 163 1.44 -4.76 14.36
N ALA A 164 2.67 -5.19 14.68
CA ALA A 164 3.10 -6.57 14.44
C ALA A 164 2.24 -7.57 15.22
N ARG A 165 1.78 -7.22 16.43
CA ARG A 165 0.84 -8.04 17.21
C ARG A 165 -0.52 -8.12 16.53
N GLN A 166 -1.06 -7.00 16.06
CA GLN A 166 -2.33 -6.92 15.34
C GLN A 166 -2.28 -7.77 14.05
N ILE A 167 -1.24 -7.62 13.23
CA ILE A 167 -1.06 -8.41 12.01
C ILE A 167 -0.99 -9.89 12.33
N ARG A 168 -0.19 -10.31 13.32
CA ARG A 168 -0.13 -11.72 13.72
C ARG A 168 -1.47 -12.27 14.21
N ALA A 169 -2.33 -11.44 14.79
CA ALA A 169 -3.68 -11.84 15.16
C ALA A 169 -4.54 -12.06 13.91
N TYR A 170 -4.48 -11.16 12.91
CA TYR A 170 -5.13 -11.36 11.61
C TYR A 170 -4.69 -12.67 10.93
N LEU A 171 -3.39 -12.97 10.94
CA LEU A 171 -2.85 -14.17 10.32
C LEU A 171 -3.27 -15.46 11.02
N ARG A 172 -3.59 -15.41 12.32
CA ARG A 172 -4.10 -16.56 13.08
C ARG A 172 -5.60 -16.81 12.86
N GLY A 173 -6.34 -15.81 12.40
CA GLY A 173 -7.79 -15.85 12.20
C GLY A 173 -8.59 -15.79 13.52
N PRO A 174 -9.87 -15.39 13.49
CA PRO A 174 -10.74 -15.41 14.66
C PRO A 174 -11.16 -16.86 14.97
N GLY A 175 -10.48 -17.53 15.90
CA GLY A 175 -10.87 -18.89 16.31
C GLY A 175 -9.81 -19.78 16.97
N GLN A 176 -8.64 -19.24 17.34
CA GLN A 176 -7.69 -19.92 18.23
C GLN A 176 -7.51 -19.17 19.53
#